data_AF-A0A4R1RAS2-F1
#
_entry.id   AF-A0A4R1RAS2-F1
#
_cell.length_a   1.000
_cell.length_b   1.000
_cell.length_c   1.000
_cell.angle_alpha   90.00
_cell.angle_beta   90.00
_cell.angle_gamma   90.00
#
_symmetry.space_group_name_H-M   'P 1'
#
loop_
_entity.id
_entity.type
_entity.pdbx_description
1 polymer ?
#
loop_
_entity_poly.entity_id
_entity_poly.type
_entity_poly.pdbx_seq_one_letter_code
_entity_poly.pdbx_strand_id
1 'polypeptide(L)'
;MVKYIILIFLSLSIKVSSQEANLASDFSLDGTLYKNFDKTSGALTEFKEGDACMVLGYFGKEIYKVKYNSFVGFVDSQYLNLNEAIMDLYYDFQDSERLRIIAEETKRKAVVQEIVKEAEAEKERLKLLEIEKQRALELIEKNRLDSISKVRAEEKRLQEAQETARKLEAARIEKETKEAIVKAKVEEEKRIREIQEAVARKVEAARIEKKQQEAISKAKAEKERLKLLEFKRQKALELLEKNRVDSIAKVRAEEKRTQKAQEAAIKKLEAERIDKAKQEAIAKAKSVEEDKRLQKAQEAATRKLEAERIAKAQQADTVRDYKAERIELIKQEAIAHAKKAKEKIEVKEVAVLQITDEREQAKQLELIRFRNTCHYAMNEYDDINRIEIVRTDPYHINDMLSVELFKRGKSVNIFFNLKKDLGCASYLPSNRSYVKVRLDNNRTITFYHTWGMDCGDFSFKGTLSKSQINSLKTSPIKSIFLKGTKLSTTITDIDYKTIFIDKLDCINN
;
A
#
# COMPACT_ATOMS: atom_id res chain seq x y z
N MET A 1 3.04 42.99 5.59
CA MET A 1 3.95 43.92 4.88
C MET A 1 3.25 44.41 3.63
N VAL A 2 2.73 45.64 3.70
CA VAL A 2 1.96 46.29 2.65
C VAL A 2 2.93 46.70 1.53
N LYS A 3 2.82 46.11 0.34
CA LYS A 3 3.60 46.54 -0.83
C LYS A 3 2.81 47.60 -1.58
N TYR A 4 3.35 48.81 -1.56
CA TYR A 4 2.92 49.98 -2.30
C TYR A 4 2.84 49.66 -3.81
N ILE A 5 1.65 49.78 -4.38
CA ILE A 5 1.45 49.89 -5.82
C ILE A 5 1.73 51.36 -6.17
N ILE A 6 2.92 51.62 -6.72
CA ILE A 6 3.29 52.91 -7.27
C ILE A 6 2.54 53.04 -8.60
N LEU A 7 1.36 53.66 -8.54
CA LEU A 7 0.54 54.05 -9.69
C LEU A 7 1.22 55.28 -10.32
N ILE A 8 2.08 55.04 -11.31
CA ILE A 8 2.63 56.09 -12.16
C ILE A 8 1.50 56.54 -13.10
N PHE A 9 0.70 57.50 -12.66
CA PHE A 9 -0.18 58.28 -13.53
C PHE A 9 0.71 59.10 -14.48
N LEU A 10 1.06 58.52 -15.63
CA LEU A 10 1.64 59.26 -16.72
C LEU A 10 0.52 60.08 -17.38
N SER A 11 0.22 61.24 -16.83
CA SER A 11 -0.64 62.24 -17.46
C SER A 11 0.04 62.73 -18.74
N LEU A 12 -0.17 62.03 -19.86
CA LEU A 12 0.12 62.57 -21.18
C LEU A 12 -0.88 63.69 -21.46
N SER A 13 -0.56 64.89 -21.00
CA SER A 13 -1.09 66.10 -21.61
C SER A 13 -0.72 66.03 -23.09
N ILE A 14 -1.73 65.94 -23.96
CA ILE A 14 -1.54 66.15 -25.40
C ILE A 14 -1.06 67.59 -25.54
N LYS A 15 0.26 67.79 -25.48
CA LYS A 15 0.87 69.00 -26.01
C LYS A 15 0.70 68.86 -27.51
N VAL A 16 -0.42 69.39 -28.01
CA VAL A 16 -0.50 69.77 -29.40
C VAL A 16 0.59 70.82 -29.55
N SER A 17 1.77 70.40 -30.01
CA SER A 17 2.84 71.31 -30.39
C SER A 17 2.33 72.11 -31.56
N SER A 18 1.61 73.18 -31.27
CA SER A 18 1.38 74.25 -32.22
C SER A 18 2.73 74.89 -32.41
N GLN A 19 3.34 74.70 -33.58
CA GLN A 19 4.30 75.68 -34.06
C GLN A 19 3.55 77.02 -34.03
N GLU A 20 3.98 77.99 -33.23
CA GLU A 20 3.40 79.34 -33.27
C GLU A 20 4.05 80.07 -34.42
N ALA A 21 3.49 79.88 -35.61
CA ALA A 21 3.87 80.64 -36.79
C ALA A 21 3.00 81.91 -36.87
N ASN A 22 3.49 82.96 -37.53
CA ASN A 22 2.67 84.12 -37.88
C ASN A 22 3.01 84.49 -39.33
N LEU A 23 2.63 83.62 -40.26
CA LEU A 23 3.01 83.73 -41.66
C LEU A 23 1.87 84.39 -42.46
N ALA A 24 2.17 85.49 -43.15
CA ALA A 24 1.20 86.15 -44.01
C ALA A 24 0.87 85.28 -45.23
N SER A 25 -0.42 85.20 -45.55
CA SER A 25 -0.96 84.50 -46.72
C SER A 25 -2.28 85.17 -47.11
N ASP A 26 -2.94 84.63 -48.11
CA ASP A 26 -4.26 85.03 -48.57
C ASP A 26 -5.02 83.78 -49.03
N PHE A 27 -6.36 83.88 -49.00
CA PHE A 27 -7.19 82.75 -49.39
C PHE A 27 -7.22 82.59 -50.90
N SER A 28 -6.96 81.38 -51.40
CA SER A 28 -6.95 81.07 -52.83
C SER A 28 -8.35 80.82 -53.42
N LEU A 29 -9.36 80.64 -52.56
CA LEU A 29 -10.74 80.33 -52.91
C LEU A 29 -11.70 80.90 -51.86
N ASP A 30 -12.95 81.13 -52.23
CA ASP A 30 -14.04 81.39 -51.28
C ASP A 30 -14.26 80.20 -50.34
N GLY A 31 -14.53 80.47 -49.06
CA GLY A 31 -14.70 79.40 -48.09
C GLY A 31 -15.15 79.83 -46.70
N THR A 32 -15.06 78.88 -45.76
CA THR A 32 -15.53 79.05 -44.39
C THR A 32 -14.46 78.65 -43.40
N LEU A 33 -14.24 79.48 -42.39
CA LEU A 33 -13.34 79.23 -41.28
C LEU A 33 -14.06 78.44 -40.18
N TYR A 34 -13.53 77.29 -39.79
CA TYR A 34 -14.15 76.41 -38.80
C TYR A 34 -13.45 76.48 -37.45
N LYS A 35 -14.19 76.25 -36.36
CA LYS A 35 -13.65 76.25 -34.99
C LYS A 35 -12.69 75.09 -34.71
N ASN A 36 -12.95 73.92 -35.27
CA ASN A 36 -12.14 72.71 -35.18
C ASN A 36 -11.85 72.14 -36.59
N PHE A 37 -10.85 71.28 -36.67
CA PHE A 37 -10.38 70.63 -37.90
C PHE A 37 -11.35 69.59 -38.49
N ASP A 38 -12.35 69.13 -37.72
CA ASP A 38 -13.26 68.05 -38.12
C ASP A 38 -14.44 68.50 -39.00
N LYS A 39 -14.55 69.80 -39.32
CA LYS A 39 -15.67 70.44 -40.07
C LYS A 39 -17.06 70.19 -39.45
N THR A 40 -17.15 69.50 -38.32
CA THR A 40 -18.41 69.26 -37.57
C THR A 40 -18.68 70.35 -36.54
N SER A 41 -17.63 71.10 -36.16
CA SER A 41 -17.74 72.29 -35.34
C SER A 41 -18.36 73.46 -36.11
N GLY A 42 -19.07 74.36 -35.41
CA GLY A 42 -19.73 75.51 -36.01
C GLY A 42 -18.78 76.43 -36.82
N ALA A 43 -19.30 76.95 -37.93
CA ALA A 43 -18.64 77.97 -38.74
C ALA A 43 -18.40 79.23 -37.91
N LEU A 44 -17.19 79.78 -37.99
CA LEU A 44 -16.82 81.03 -37.32
C LEU A 44 -17.12 82.24 -38.20
N THR A 45 -16.71 82.17 -39.46
CA THR A 45 -16.87 83.25 -40.45
C THR A 45 -16.62 82.71 -41.86
N GLU A 46 -17.09 83.44 -42.87
CA GLU A 46 -16.81 83.17 -44.28
C GLU A 46 -15.72 84.14 -44.76
N PHE A 47 -14.91 83.69 -45.72
CA PHE A 47 -13.85 84.48 -46.35
C PHE A 47 -13.93 84.37 -47.86
N LYS A 48 -13.37 85.35 -48.56
CA LYS A 48 -13.35 85.38 -50.03
C LYS A 48 -11.95 85.13 -50.58
N GLU A 49 -11.89 84.69 -51.83
CA GLU A 49 -10.65 84.63 -52.60
C GLU A 49 -9.93 85.99 -52.58
N GLY A 50 -8.63 85.98 -52.30
CA GLY A 50 -7.77 87.15 -52.16
C GLY A 50 -7.80 87.82 -50.79
N ASP A 51 -8.66 87.41 -49.86
CA ASP A 51 -8.69 87.97 -48.51
C ASP A 51 -7.40 87.59 -47.74
N ALA A 52 -6.74 88.60 -47.16
CA ALA A 52 -5.51 88.41 -46.40
C ALA A 52 -5.76 87.67 -45.07
N CYS A 53 -4.88 86.74 -44.74
CA CYS A 53 -4.94 85.96 -43.50
C CYS A 53 -3.53 85.70 -42.92
N MET A 54 -3.48 85.17 -41.69
CA MET A 54 -2.22 84.74 -41.07
C MET A 54 -2.27 83.26 -40.73
N VAL A 55 -1.37 82.47 -41.32
CA VAL A 55 -1.19 81.06 -40.98
C VAL A 55 -0.44 80.96 -39.66
N LEU A 56 -1.08 80.29 -38.71
CA LEU A 56 -0.60 80.12 -37.36
C LEU A 56 0.13 78.79 -37.13
N GLY A 57 -0.11 77.78 -37.96
CA GLY A 57 0.52 76.48 -37.81
C GLY A 57 -0.14 75.39 -38.67
N TYR A 58 0.58 74.29 -38.89
CA TYR A 58 0.09 73.11 -39.57
C TYR A 58 -0.31 72.00 -38.58
N PHE A 59 -1.45 71.34 -38.81
CA PHE A 59 -2.05 70.39 -37.88
C PHE A 59 -2.25 68.99 -38.48
N GLY A 60 -1.64 68.72 -39.64
CA GLY A 60 -1.75 67.44 -40.34
C GLY A 60 -2.95 67.37 -41.28
N LYS A 61 -2.96 66.37 -42.18
CA LYS A 61 -4.03 66.11 -43.16
C LYS A 61 -4.45 67.34 -43.97
N GLU A 62 -3.46 68.14 -44.37
CA GLU A 62 -3.68 69.37 -45.17
C GLU A 62 -4.42 70.48 -44.40
N ILE A 63 -4.50 70.40 -43.07
CA ILE A 63 -5.22 71.38 -42.26
C ILE A 63 -4.26 72.38 -41.65
N TYR A 64 -4.56 73.66 -41.86
CA TYR A 64 -3.83 74.79 -41.30
C TYR A 64 -4.71 75.55 -40.32
N LYS A 65 -4.11 75.99 -39.22
CA LYS A 65 -4.73 76.94 -38.31
C LYS A 65 -4.43 78.34 -38.80
N VAL A 66 -5.45 79.16 -38.92
CA VAL A 66 -5.36 80.49 -39.52
C VAL A 66 -6.08 81.52 -38.64
N LYS A 67 -5.52 82.72 -38.59
CA LYS A 67 -6.18 83.91 -38.06
C LYS A 67 -6.67 84.77 -39.23
N TYR A 68 -7.97 85.02 -39.25
CA TYR A 68 -8.62 85.90 -40.22
C TYR A 68 -9.56 86.84 -39.49
N ASN A 69 -9.41 88.14 -39.71
CA ASN A 69 -10.03 89.19 -38.89
C ASN A 69 -9.76 88.96 -37.39
N SER A 70 -10.82 88.88 -36.58
CA SER A 70 -10.74 88.59 -35.14
C SER A 70 -10.91 87.11 -34.80
N PHE A 71 -11.03 86.23 -35.80
CA PHE A 71 -11.29 84.80 -35.61
C PHE A 71 -10.03 83.98 -35.85
N VAL A 72 -9.86 82.95 -35.02
CA VAL A 72 -8.83 81.92 -35.19
C VAL A 72 -9.54 80.59 -35.39
N GLY A 73 -9.27 79.95 -36.52
CA GLY A 73 -9.90 78.70 -36.89
C GLY A 73 -9.04 77.86 -37.80
N PHE A 74 -9.65 76.88 -38.44
CA PHE A 74 -8.97 75.90 -39.28
C PHE A 74 -9.53 75.95 -40.70
N VAL A 75 -8.62 75.85 -41.66
CA VAL A 75 -8.92 75.72 -43.09
C VAL A 75 -8.08 74.62 -43.69
N ASP A 76 -8.56 74.11 -44.81
CA ASP A 76 -7.84 73.16 -45.65
C ASP A 76 -6.84 73.91 -46.54
N SER A 77 -5.74 73.25 -46.89
CA SER A 77 -4.65 73.75 -47.72
C SER A 77 -5.15 74.29 -49.06
N GLN A 78 -6.22 73.70 -49.61
CA GLN A 78 -6.81 74.13 -50.88
C GLN A 78 -7.32 75.57 -50.86
N TYR A 79 -7.61 76.12 -49.67
CA TYR A 79 -8.08 77.50 -49.49
C TYR A 79 -6.95 78.49 -49.24
N LEU A 80 -5.69 78.07 -49.17
CA LEU A 80 -4.56 78.95 -48.85
C LEU A 80 -3.57 79.02 -50.00
N ASN A 81 -3.04 80.22 -50.24
CA ASN A 81 -1.84 80.39 -51.06
C ASN A 81 -0.60 80.01 -50.24
N LEU A 82 -0.12 78.79 -50.45
CA LEU A 82 1.04 78.22 -49.76
C LEU A 82 2.35 78.77 -50.35
N ASN A 83 3.13 79.45 -49.53
CA ASN A 83 4.51 79.85 -49.84
C ASN A 83 5.52 78.92 -49.15
N GLU A 84 6.79 79.08 -49.46
CA GLU A 84 7.89 78.25 -48.92
C GLU A 84 7.86 78.18 -47.38
N ALA A 85 7.71 79.32 -46.70
CA ALA A 85 7.68 79.36 -45.23
C ALA A 85 6.46 78.62 -44.63
N ILE A 86 5.31 78.61 -45.32
CA ILE A 86 4.13 77.85 -44.88
C ILE A 86 4.33 76.35 -45.13
N MET A 87 4.99 75.99 -46.24
CA MET A 87 5.35 74.61 -46.55
C MET A 87 6.38 74.03 -45.57
N ASP A 88 7.26 74.85 -45.00
CA ASP A 88 8.18 74.43 -43.94
C ASP A 88 7.44 73.89 -42.71
N LEU A 89 6.27 74.48 -42.37
CA LEU A 89 5.43 73.97 -41.27
C LEU A 89 4.95 72.53 -41.52
N TYR A 90 4.67 72.18 -42.79
CA TYR A 90 4.33 70.81 -43.18
C TYR A 90 5.52 69.88 -42.97
N TYR A 91 6.71 70.26 -43.45
CA TYR A 91 7.91 69.43 -43.32
C TYR A 91 8.33 69.24 -41.87
N ASP A 92 8.32 70.31 -41.07
CA ASP A 92 8.63 70.25 -39.64
C ASP A 92 7.65 69.33 -38.89
N PHE A 93 6.37 69.37 -39.25
CA PHE A 93 5.37 68.47 -38.69
C PHE A 93 5.67 67.01 -39.07
N GLN A 94 5.96 66.72 -40.34
CA GLN A 94 6.30 65.37 -40.79
C GLN A 94 7.55 64.82 -40.10
N ASP A 95 8.60 65.65 -39.94
CA ASP A 95 9.82 65.26 -39.26
C ASP A 95 9.58 65.00 -37.77
N SER A 96 8.77 65.84 -37.11
CA SER A 96 8.39 65.63 -35.71
C SER A 96 7.62 64.32 -35.50
N GLU A 97 6.70 63.99 -36.41
CA GLU A 97 5.93 62.75 -36.39
C GLU A 97 6.83 61.53 -36.65
N ARG A 98 7.76 61.63 -37.60
CA ARG A 98 8.75 60.59 -37.86
C ARG A 98 9.63 60.32 -36.65
N LEU A 99 10.13 61.37 -35.99
CA LEU A 99 10.93 61.24 -34.76
C LEU A 99 10.11 60.61 -33.63
N ARG A 100 8.83 60.96 -33.50
CA ARG A 100 7.92 60.35 -32.53
C ARG A 100 7.76 58.84 -32.75
N ILE A 101 7.57 58.42 -34.00
CA ILE A 101 7.46 57.00 -34.37
C ILE A 101 8.75 56.25 -34.03
N ILE A 102 9.92 56.82 -34.36
CA ILE A 102 11.23 56.22 -34.03
C ILE A 102 11.40 56.10 -32.50
N ALA A 103 11.04 57.13 -31.74
CA ALA A 103 11.11 57.13 -30.28
C ALA A 103 10.15 56.09 -29.67
N GLU A 104 8.98 55.88 -30.26
CA GLU A 104 8.05 54.85 -29.82
C GLU A 104 8.56 53.44 -30.16
N GLU A 105 9.08 53.24 -31.37
CA GLU A 105 9.65 51.96 -31.79
C GLU A 105 10.85 51.56 -30.95
N THR A 106 11.73 52.51 -30.62
CA THR A 106 12.88 52.28 -29.73
C THR A 106 12.44 51.89 -28.31
N LYS A 107 11.40 52.53 -27.75
CA LYS A 107 10.80 52.12 -26.48
C LYS A 107 10.21 50.71 -26.55
N ARG A 108 9.46 50.38 -27.61
CA ARG A 108 8.90 49.04 -27.82
C ARG A 108 10.01 47.98 -27.89
N LYS A 109 11.08 48.26 -28.63
CA LYS A 109 12.25 47.35 -28.71
C LYS A 109 12.92 47.14 -27.36
N ALA A 110 13.05 48.18 -26.54
CA ALA A 110 13.61 48.06 -25.19
C ALA A 110 12.76 47.16 -24.28
N VAL A 111 11.44 47.34 -24.29
CA VAL A 111 10.50 46.49 -23.51
C VAL A 111 10.60 45.03 -23.96
N VAL A 112 10.60 44.76 -25.27
CA VAL A 112 10.74 43.39 -25.79
C VAL A 112 12.06 42.76 -25.36
N GLN A 113 13.18 43.51 -25.39
CA GLN A 113 14.47 43.01 -24.93
C GLN A 113 14.48 42.66 -23.43
N GLU A 114 13.78 43.43 -22.61
CA GLU A 114 13.66 43.16 -21.18
C GLU A 114 12.85 41.88 -20.92
N ILE A 115 11.71 41.71 -21.60
CA ILE A 115 10.89 40.49 -21.52
C ILE A 115 11.69 39.25 -21.93
N VAL A 116 12.47 39.33 -23.02
CA VAL A 116 13.31 38.21 -23.48
C VAL A 116 14.35 37.84 -22.42
N LYS A 117 15.03 38.83 -21.83
CA LYS A 117 16.02 38.58 -20.76
C LYS A 117 15.38 37.93 -19.53
N GLU A 118 14.19 38.36 -19.14
CA GLU A 118 13.48 37.77 -18.00
C GLU A 118 13.05 36.33 -18.29
N ALA A 119 12.52 36.06 -19.49
CA ALA A 119 12.15 34.71 -19.92
C ALA A 119 13.36 33.75 -19.99
N GLU A 120 14.52 34.23 -20.45
CA GLU A 120 15.76 33.45 -20.44
C GLU A 120 16.23 33.13 -19.01
N ALA A 121 16.19 34.12 -18.11
CA ALA A 121 16.56 33.93 -16.71
C ALA A 121 15.61 32.94 -15.99
N GLU A 122 14.30 33.00 -16.27
CA GLU A 122 13.32 32.06 -15.74
C GLU A 122 13.58 30.64 -16.25
N LYS A 123 13.86 30.48 -17.55
CA LYS A 123 14.21 29.18 -18.14
C LYS A 123 15.45 28.57 -17.48
N GLU A 124 16.45 29.39 -17.13
CA GLU A 124 17.63 28.92 -16.42
C GLU A 124 17.34 28.51 -14.97
N ARG A 125 16.48 29.26 -14.27
CA ARG A 125 15.98 28.87 -12.93
C ARG A 125 15.25 27.53 -12.95
N LEU A 126 14.40 27.29 -13.94
CA LEU A 126 13.67 26.02 -14.07
C LEU A 126 14.61 24.84 -14.30
N LYS A 127 15.66 25.01 -15.12
CA LYS A 127 16.70 23.98 -15.31
C LYS A 127 17.43 23.65 -14.00
N LEU A 128 17.76 24.66 -13.20
CA LEU A 128 18.42 24.45 -11.91
C LEU A 128 17.52 23.68 -10.92
N LEU A 129 16.23 24.02 -10.88
CA LEU A 129 15.24 23.32 -10.05
C LEU A 129 15.09 21.85 -10.46
N GLU A 130 15.14 21.55 -11.75
CA GLU A 130 15.08 20.18 -12.26
C GLU A 130 16.31 19.36 -11.86
N ILE A 131 17.51 19.95 -11.95
CA ILE A 131 18.75 19.33 -11.48
C ILE A 131 18.70 19.05 -9.97
N GLU A 132 18.19 19.99 -9.17
CA GLU A 132 18.07 19.81 -7.72
C GLU A 132 17.09 18.69 -7.37
N LYS A 133 15.95 18.62 -8.06
CA LYS A 133 14.97 17.54 -7.92
C LYS A 133 15.58 16.18 -8.26
N GLN A 134 16.38 16.11 -9.32
CA GLN A 134 17.04 14.86 -9.70
C GLN A 134 18.06 14.41 -8.65
N ARG A 135 18.87 15.32 -8.11
CA ARG A 135 19.80 15.03 -7.00
C ARG A 135 19.07 14.56 -5.74
N ALA A 136 17.92 15.15 -5.42
CA ALA A 136 17.13 14.73 -4.27
C ALA A 136 16.59 13.30 -4.44
N LEU A 137 16.14 12.94 -5.65
CA LEU A 137 15.69 11.58 -5.96
C LEU A 137 16.83 10.56 -5.87
N GLU A 138 18.02 10.89 -6.40
CA GLU A 138 19.22 10.05 -6.28
C GLU A 138 19.62 9.82 -4.82
N LEU A 139 19.53 10.85 -3.97
CA LEU A 139 19.82 10.74 -2.54
C LEU A 139 18.82 9.82 -1.83
N ILE A 140 17.53 9.93 -2.16
CA ILE A 140 16.48 9.05 -1.63
C ILE A 140 16.74 7.60 -2.05
N GLU A 141 17.09 7.35 -3.31
CA GLU A 141 17.38 6.02 -3.80
C GLU A 141 18.62 5.41 -3.12
N LYS A 142 19.69 6.19 -2.97
CA LYS A 142 20.89 5.77 -2.24
C LYS A 142 20.55 5.38 -0.79
N ASN A 143 19.79 6.22 -0.08
CA ASN A 143 19.36 5.92 1.29
C ASN A 143 18.49 4.65 1.38
N ARG A 144 17.66 4.38 0.36
CA ARG A 144 16.87 3.14 0.26
C ARG A 144 17.78 1.93 0.09
N LEU A 145 18.76 2.00 -0.80
CA LEU A 145 19.73 0.91 -1.05
C LEU A 145 20.59 0.62 0.20
N ASP A 146 21.04 1.65 0.89
CA ASP A 146 21.80 1.50 2.15
C ASP A 146 20.95 0.84 3.25
N SER A 147 19.68 1.22 3.35
CA SER A 147 18.74 0.62 4.31
C SER A 147 18.47 -0.86 3.99
N ILE A 148 18.25 -1.20 2.71
CA ILE A 148 18.07 -2.59 2.27
C ILE A 148 19.33 -3.41 2.56
N SER A 149 20.52 -2.83 2.34
CA SER A 149 21.79 -3.50 2.61
C SER A 149 21.98 -3.81 4.09
N LYS A 150 21.60 -2.87 4.97
CA LYS A 150 21.61 -3.09 6.43
C LYS A 150 20.65 -4.21 6.86
N VAL A 151 19.42 -4.21 6.34
CA VAL A 151 18.42 -5.25 6.66
C VAL A 151 18.90 -6.63 6.18
N ARG A 152 19.43 -6.74 4.96
CA ARG A 152 19.97 -8.00 4.44
C ARG A 152 21.16 -8.52 5.27
N ALA A 153 22.03 -7.62 5.72
CA ALA A 153 23.15 -7.99 6.58
C ALA A 153 22.66 -8.52 7.94
N GLU A 154 21.62 -7.91 8.51
CA GLU A 154 21.02 -8.34 9.78
C GLU A 154 20.26 -9.67 9.64
N GLU A 155 19.51 -9.87 8.57
CA GLU A 155 18.87 -11.16 8.24
C GLU A 155 19.89 -12.29 8.11
N LYS A 156 21.02 -12.04 7.44
CA LYS A 156 22.09 -13.02 7.32
C LYS A 156 22.69 -13.38 8.68
N ARG A 157 22.93 -12.41 9.55
CA ARG A 157 23.41 -12.65 10.93
C ARG A 157 22.40 -13.46 11.74
N LEU A 158 21.10 -13.21 11.57
CA LEU A 158 20.05 -13.98 12.24
C LEU A 158 20.01 -15.43 11.75
N GLN A 159 20.17 -15.66 10.44
CA GLN A 159 20.25 -17.01 9.88
C GLN A 159 21.47 -17.78 10.40
N GLU A 160 22.64 -17.15 10.42
CA GLU A 160 23.87 -17.74 10.99
C GLU A 160 23.69 -18.06 12.49
N ALA A 161 23.05 -17.18 13.26
CA ALA A 161 22.73 -17.43 14.66
C ALA A 161 21.73 -18.60 14.85
N GLN A 162 20.73 -18.73 13.97
CA GLN A 162 19.80 -19.86 14.01
C GLN A 162 20.47 -21.18 13.65
N GLU A 163 21.35 -21.18 12.64
CA GLU A 163 22.08 -22.39 12.24
C GLU A 163 23.03 -22.86 13.36
N THR A 164 23.75 -21.92 13.98
CA THR A 164 24.62 -22.23 15.12
C THR A 164 23.82 -22.76 16.32
N ALA A 165 22.67 -22.17 16.63
CA ALA A 165 21.78 -22.66 17.67
C ALA A 165 21.26 -24.09 17.38
N ARG A 166 20.91 -24.39 16.13
CA ARG A 166 20.51 -25.75 15.71
C ARG A 166 21.65 -26.75 15.87
N LYS A 167 22.88 -26.39 15.49
CA LYS A 167 24.05 -27.26 15.67
C LYS A 167 24.33 -27.53 17.14
N LEU A 168 24.21 -26.51 18.00
CA LEU A 168 24.41 -26.65 19.44
C LEU A 168 23.35 -27.57 20.07
N GLU A 169 22.07 -27.40 19.70
CA GLU A 169 20.98 -28.23 20.20
C GLU A 169 21.12 -29.69 19.72
N ALA A 170 21.48 -29.91 18.46
CA ALA A 170 21.74 -31.25 17.93
C ALA A 170 22.90 -31.94 18.69
N ALA A 171 23.99 -31.22 18.96
CA ALA A 171 25.10 -31.75 19.75
C ALA A 171 24.69 -32.06 21.20
N ARG A 172 23.81 -31.25 21.81
CA ARG A 172 23.27 -31.53 23.15
C ARG A 172 22.43 -32.82 23.16
N ILE A 173 21.53 -32.97 22.20
CA ILE A 173 20.71 -34.18 22.05
C ILE A 173 21.60 -35.42 21.82
N GLU A 174 22.64 -35.31 21.00
CA GLU A 174 23.58 -36.41 20.77
C GLU A 174 24.33 -36.80 22.05
N LYS A 175 24.75 -35.81 22.86
CA LYS A 175 25.38 -36.06 24.15
C LYS A 175 24.41 -36.75 25.13
N GLU A 176 23.19 -36.23 25.26
CA GLU A 176 22.15 -36.78 26.12
C GLU A 176 21.80 -38.23 25.73
N THR A 177 21.69 -38.52 24.43
CA THR A 177 21.42 -39.88 23.93
C THR A 177 22.58 -40.83 24.20
N LYS A 178 23.83 -40.40 24.00
CA LYS A 178 25.03 -41.20 24.36
C LYS A 178 25.07 -41.51 25.85
N GLU A 179 24.80 -40.53 26.72
CA GLU A 179 24.74 -40.73 28.17
C GLU A 179 23.60 -41.68 28.58
N ALA A 180 22.44 -41.58 27.94
CA ALA A 180 21.31 -42.50 28.17
C ALA A 180 21.63 -43.95 27.77
N ILE A 181 22.31 -44.14 26.63
CA ILE A 181 22.76 -45.46 26.17
C ILE A 181 23.78 -46.06 27.15
N VAL A 182 24.71 -45.26 27.67
CA VAL A 182 25.68 -45.72 28.68
C VAL A 182 24.97 -46.16 29.96
N LYS A 183 24.03 -45.36 30.47
CA LYS A 183 23.23 -45.72 31.65
C LYS A 183 22.42 -47.01 31.42
N ALA A 184 21.81 -47.17 30.25
CA ALA A 184 21.07 -48.38 29.90
C ALA A 184 21.97 -49.63 29.88
N LYS A 185 23.17 -49.53 29.30
CA LYS A 185 24.14 -50.64 29.29
C LYS A 185 24.63 -51.03 30.69
N VAL A 186 24.89 -50.04 31.55
CA VAL A 186 25.28 -50.30 32.95
C VAL A 186 24.18 -51.03 33.72
N GLU A 187 22.92 -50.63 33.53
CA GLU A 187 21.78 -51.27 34.18
C GLU A 187 21.53 -52.69 33.62
N GLU A 188 21.70 -52.90 32.32
CA GLU A 188 21.63 -54.22 31.67
C GLU A 188 22.70 -55.17 32.24
N GLU A 189 23.96 -54.72 32.34
CA GLU A 189 25.05 -55.51 32.92
C GLU A 189 24.78 -55.87 34.39
N LYS A 190 24.22 -54.94 35.16
CA LYS A 190 23.83 -55.19 36.55
C LYS A 190 22.76 -56.28 36.65
N ARG A 191 21.73 -56.22 35.79
CA ARG A 191 20.69 -57.27 35.71
C ARG A 191 21.28 -58.63 35.35
N ILE A 192 22.20 -58.67 34.40
CA ILE A 192 22.89 -59.91 34.02
C ILE A 192 23.68 -60.50 35.19
N ARG A 193 24.41 -59.68 35.96
CA ARG A 193 25.13 -60.15 37.16
C ARG A 193 24.20 -60.68 38.24
N GLU A 194 23.09 -59.99 38.51
CA GLU A 194 22.09 -60.45 39.48
C GLU A 194 21.47 -61.80 39.08
N ILE A 195 21.21 -61.99 37.79
CA ILE A 195 20.73 -63.28 37.25
C ILE A 195 21.80 -64.38 37.42
N GLN A 196 23.07 -64.09 37.11
CA GLN A 196 24.16 -65.05 37.28
C GLN A 196 24.36 -65.46 38.75
N GLU A 197 24.32 -64.52 39.68
CA GLU A 197 24.39 -64.81 41.11
C GLU A 197 23.19 -65.64 41.59
N ALA A 198 21.98 -65.32 41.14
CA ALA A 198 20.78 -66.08 41.48
C ALA A 198 20.86 -67.53 40.96
N VAL A 199 21.37 -67.73 39.74
CA VAL A 199 21.62 -69.06 39.17
C VAL A 199 22.68 -69.81 40.00
N ALA A 200 23.80 -69.18 40.35
CA ALA A 200 24.84 -69.80 41.18
C ALA A 200 24.31 -70.26 42.55
N ARG A 201 23.49 -69.44 43.21
CA ARG A 201 22.84 -69.80 44.49
C ARG A 201 21.90 -70.99 44.34
N LYS A 202 21.13 -71.07 43.24
CA LYS A 202 20.25 -72.22 42.97
C LYS A 202 21.04 -73.50 42.73
N VAL A 203 22.15 -73.42 42.01
CA VAL A 203 23.04 -74.58 41.76
C VAL A 203 23.66 -75.08 43.07
N GLU A 204 24.13 -74.19 43.94
CA GLU A 204 24.71 -74.61 45.22
C GLU A 204 23.64 -75.16 46.17
N ALA A 205 22.44 -74.57 46.21
CA ALA A 205 21.31 -75.11 46.97
C ALA A 205 20.92 -76.52 46.51
N ALA A 206 20.85 -76.76 45.19
CA ALA A 206 20.59 -78.08 44.63
C ALA A 206 21.70 -79.10 44.96
N ARG A 207 22.96 -78.65 45.02
CA ARG A 207 24.10 -79.49 45.44
C ARG A 207 24.00 -79.89 46.91
N ILE A 208 23.61 -78.97 47.78
CA ILE A 208 23.38 -79.24 49.21
C ILE A 208 22.21 -80.21 49.39
N GLU A 209 21.09 -80.00 48.68
CA GLU A 209 19.93 -80.90 48.74
C GLU A 209 20.28 -82.30 48.24
N LYS A 210 21.07 -82.43 47.17
CA LYS A 210 21.57 -83.72 46.68
C LYS A 210 22.42 -84.44 47.73
N LYS A 211 23.33 -83.74 48.41
CA LYS A 211 24.12 -84.32 49.51
C LYS A 211 23.24 -84.78 50.67
N GLN A 212 22.20 -84.02 51.02
CA GLN A 212 21.24 -84.41 52.05
C GLN A 212 20.43 -85.65 51.65
N GLN A 213 19.99 -85.76 50.39
CA GLN A 213 19.29 -86.93 49.89
C GLN A 213 20.18 -88.19 49.89
N GLU A 214 21.46 -88.06 49.53
CA GLU A 214 22.44 -89.15 49.59
C GLU A 214 22.73 -89.60 51.03
N ALA A 215 22.71 -88.69 52.01
CA ALA A 215 22.83 -89.04 53.43
C ALA A 215 21.58 -89.77 53.95
N ILE A 216 20.38 -89.31 53.56
CA ILE A 216 19.10 -89.93 53.96
C ILE A 216 18.95 -91.33 53.34
N SER A 217 19.40 -91.54 52.10
CA SER A 217 19.33 -92.86 51.46
C SER A 217 20.27 -93.87 52.14
N LYS A 218 21.49 -93.45 52.52
CA LYS A 218 22.41 -94.28 53.32
C LYS A 218 21.82 -94.65 54.68
N ALA A 219 21.25 -93.69 55.40
CA ALA A 219 20.63 -93.95 56.71
C ALA A 219 19.40 -94.88 56.63
N LYS A 220 18.58 -94.78 55.57
CA LYS A 220 17.46 -95.71 55.33
C LYS A 220 17.94 -97.13 55.01
N ALA A 221 18.99 -97.27 54.21
CA ALA A 221 19.56 -98.59 53.89
C ALA A 221 20.11 -99.29 55.15
N GLU A 222 20.75 -98.53 56.05
CA GLU A 222 21.27 -99.05 57.32
C GLU A 222 20.15 -99.47 58.30
N LYS A 223 19.07 -98.70 58.37
CA LYS A 223 17.90 -99.02 59.19
C LYS A 223 17.17 -100.29 58.73
N GLU A 224 17.06 -100.52 57.42
CA GLU A 224 16.50 -101.78 56.89
C GLU A 224 17.42 -102.98 57.13
N ARG A 225 18.75 -102.76 57.11
CA ARG A 225 19.72 -103.81 57.44
C ARG A 225 19.61 -104.27 58.90
N LEU A 226 19.34 -103.35 59.82
CA LEU A 226 19.09 -103.65 61.23
C LEU A 226 17.78 -104.42 61.45
N LYS A 227 16.68 -104.03 60.77
CA LYS A 227 15.40 -104.77 60.83
C LYS A 227 15.52 -106.19 60.29
N LEU A 228 16.28 -106.39 59.21
CA LEU A 228 16.52 -107.72 58.65
C LEU A 228 17.29 -108.63 59.63
N LEU A 229 18.20 -108.06 60.41
CA LEU A 229 18.93 -108.76 61.47
C LEU A 229 18.03 -109.14 62.65
N GLU A 230 17.14 -108.25 63.08
CA GLU A 230 16.14 -108.55 64.12
C GLU A 230 15.14 -109.63 63.67
N PHE A 231 14.65 -109.56 62.44
CA PHE A 231 13.75 -110.56 61.87
C PHE A 231 14.40 -111.96 61.81
N LYS A 232 15.69 -112.04 61.43
CA LYS A 232 16.45 -113.31 61.46
C LYS A 232 16.61 -113.85 62.88
N ARG A 233 16.73 -112.98 63.89
CA ARG A 233 16.87 -113.36 65.31
C ARG A 233 15.56 -113.88 65.90
N GLN A 234 14.41 -113.30 65.53
CA GLN A 234 13.08 -113.78 65.93
C GLN A 234 12.76 -115.15 65.33
N LYS A 235 13.02 -115.34 64.03
CA LYS A 235 12.81 -116.64 63.38
C LYS A 235 13.69 -117.76 63.95
N ALA A 236 14.88 -117.44 64.43
CA ALA A 236 15.77 -118.41 65.07
C ALA A 236 15.29 -118.84 66.46
N LEU A 237 14.60 -117.96 67.20
CA LEU A 237 14.00 -118.28 68.50
C LEU A 237 12.71 -119.12 68.34
N GLU A 238 11.88 -118.79 67.34
CA GLU A 238 10.65 -119.54 67.03
C GLU A 238 10.95 -120.98 66.56
N LEU A 239 12.06 -121.20 65.85
CA LEU A 239 12.51 -122.53 65.42
C LEU A 239 13.12 -123.37 66.56
N LEU A 240 13.56 -122.72 67.65
CA LEU A 240 14.08 -123.36 68.86
C LEU A 240 12.97 -123.73 69.86
N GLU A 241 11.85 -123.00 69.85
CA GLU A 241 10.70 -123.24 70.73
C GLU A 241 9.74 -124.30 70.17
N LYS A 242 9.71 -124.49 68.84
CA LYS A 242 8.93 -125.54 68.17
C LYS A 242 9.52 -126.95 68.27
N ASN A 243 10.75 -127.08 68.81
CA ASN A 243 11.49 -128.35 68.93
C ASN A 243 11.70 -128.82 70.39
N ARG A 244 10.86 -128.37 71.35
CA ARG A 244 11.06 -128.70 72.78
C ARG A 244 9.84 -129.15 73.60
N VAL A 245 8.75 -129.61 72.98
CA VAL A 245 7.71 -130.41 73.67
C VAL A 245 7.28 -131.59 72.80
N ASP A 246 7.36 -132.76 73.44
CA ASP A 246 7.55 -134.10 72.88
C ASP A 246 6.31 -134.81 72.34
N SER A 247 6.56 -135.61 71.28
CA SER A 247 6.39 -137.06 71.23
C SER A 247 5.44 -137.75 72.23
N ILE A 248 4.37 -138.42 71.72
CA ILE A 248 3.97 -139.84 71.94
C ILE A 248 2.46 -140.07 71.68
N ALA A 249 2.13 -141.23 71.04
CA ALA A 249 0.83 -141.94 70.96
C ALA A 249 -0.07 -141.82 69.70
N LYS A 250 0.38 -142.47 68.61
CA LYS A 250 -0.27 -143.60 67.91
C LYS A 250 -1.78 -143.90 68.17
N VAL A 251 -2.55 -144.02 67.05
CA VAL A 251 -3.62 -144.99 66.72
C VAL A 251 -5.08 -144.48 66.55
N ARG A 252 -5.67 -144.89 65.39
CA ARG A 252 -7.08 -144.93 64.91
C ARG A 252 -7.68 -143.61 64.40
N ALA A 253 -7.93 -143.47 63.10
CA ALA A 253 -8.93 -144.12 62.24
C ALA A 253 -10.34 -143.56 62.44
N GLU A 254 -10.95 -143.19 61.29
CA GLU A 254 -12.39 -143.01 61.05
C GLU A 254 -13.07 -141.82 61.76
N GLU A 255 -13.98 -141.06 61.17
CA GLU A 255 -14.57 -141.03 59.84
C GLU A 255 -15.45 -139.77 59.79
N LYS A 256 -15.70 -139.25 58.58
CA LYS A 256 -17.00 -138.68 58.18
C LYS A 256 -17.63 -137.56 59.03
N ARG A 257 -17.73 -136.39 58.41
CA ARG A 257 -18.93 -135.91 57.68
C ARG A 257 -18.87 -134.39 57.58
N THR A 258 -18.41 -133.89 56.43
CA THR A 258 -19.25 -133.46 55.30
C THR A 258 -20.06 -132.20 55.56
N GLN A 259 -19.87 -131.26 54.63
CA GLN A 259 -20.93 -130.50 53.96
C GLN A 259 -21.65 -129.48 54.86
N LYS A 260 -21.93 -128.26 54.40
CA LYS A 260 -22.25 -127.83 53.05
C LYS A 260 -22.50 -126.34 53.14
N ALA A 261 -22.41 -125.72 51.97
CA ALA A 261 -23.33 -124.66 51.56
C ALA A 261 -23.10 -123.34 52.32
N GLN A 262 -22.51 -122.37 51.63
CA GLN A 262 -23.29 -121.36 50.88
C GLN A 262 -24.05 -120.46 51.86
N GLU A 263 -24.15 -119.17 51.69
CA GLU A 263 -24.08 -118.36 50.50
C GLU A 263 -23.91 -116.96 51.06
N ALA A 264 -22.96 -116.22 50.51
CA ALA A 264 -23.31 -115.12 49.64
C ALA A 264 -23.93 -113.94 50.38
N ALA A 265 -23.22 -112.83 50.21
CA ALA A 265 -23.80 -111.54 49.95
C ALA A 265 -24.53 -110.90 51.16
N ILE A 266 -24.13 -109.74 51.63
CA ILE A 266 -23.43 -108.68 50.93
C ILE A 266 -23.22 -107.56 51.95
N LYS A 267 -22.15 -106.79 51.75
CA LYS A 267 -21.93 -105.42 52.25
C LYS A 267 -21.60 -105.34 53.75
N LYS A 268 -20.69 -104.50 54.18
CA LYS A 268 -19.88 -103.41 53.57
C LYS A 268 -19.07 -102.85 54.75
N LEU A 269 -18.01 -102.11 54.45
CA LEU A 269 -17.51 -101.00 55.28
C LEU A 269 -17.06 -101.43 56.68
N GLU A 270 -15.79 -101.76 56.86
CA GLU A 270 -14.77 -100.89 57.47
C GLU A 270 -13.80 -101.91 58.10
N ALA A 271 -12.48 -101.86 58.06
CA ALA A 271 -11.59 -100.74 57.99
C ALA A 271 -10.26 -101.25 57.40
N GLU A 272 -10.09 -101.00 56.11
CA GLU A 272 -8.78 -101.04 55.46
C GLU A 272 -8.09 -99.70 55.75
N ARG A 273 -7.56 -99.55 56.97
CA ARG A 273 -6.75 -98.40 57.40
C ARG A 273 -5.64 -98.90 58.30
N ILE A 274 -4.47 -99.12 57.71
CA ILE A 274 -3.11 -98.71 58.16
C ILE A 274 -2.14 -99.55 57.32
N ASP A 275 -1.88 -99.10 56.09
CA ASP A 275 -0.55 -99.29 55.47
C ASP A 275 -0.29 -98.42 54.23
N LYS A 276 -1.10 -97.36 54.03
CA LYS A 276 -0.88 -96.34 53.00
C LYS A 276 -0.72 -94.94 53.58
N ALA A 277 -0.16 -94.83 54.79
CA ALA A 277 -0.05 -93.58 55.54
C ALA A 277 1.40 -93.15 55.87
N LYS A 278 2.41 -93.60 55.10
CA LYS A 278 3.81 -93.15 55.28
C LYS A 278 4.52 -92.65 54.03
N GLN A 279 3.86 -92.59 52.87
CA GLN A 279 4.46 -92.03 51.64
C GLN A 279 3.74 -90.80 51.05
N GLU A 280 2.58 -90.38 51.55
CA GLU A 280 1.85 -89.21 51.01
C GLU A 280 2.00 -87.91 51.82
N ALA A 281 2.54 -87.95 53.04
CA ALA A 281 2.70 -86.75 53.87
C ALA A 281 3.88 -85.83 53.46
N ILE A 282 4.85 -86.33 52.69
CA ILE A 282 6.03 -85.55 52.27
C ILE A 282 5.77 -84.82 50.93
N ALA A 283 4.78 -85.27 50.13
CA ALA A 283 4.47 -84.68 48.83
C ALA A 283 3.53 -83.46 48.93
N LYS A 284 2.57 -83.43 49.87
CA LYS A 284 1.62 -82.30 50.03
C LYS A 284 2.16 -81.11 50.83
N ALA A 285 3.18 -81.29 51.68
CA ALA A 285 3.78 -80.18 52.43
C ALA A 285 4.75 -79.36 51.56
N LYS A 286 5.44 -79.98 50.60
CA LYS A 286 6.33 -79.28 49.67
C LYS A 286 5.56 -78.48 48.60
N SER A 287 4.45 -78.99 48.05
CA SER A 287 3.69 -78.28 47.01
C SER A 287 2.96 -77.04 47.52
N VAL A 288 2.43 -77.04 48.74
CA VAL A 288 1.72 -75.87 49.31
C VAL A 288 2.68 -74.74 49.69
N GLU A 289 3.90 -75.05 50.11
CA GLU A 289 4.93 -74.03 50.41
C GLU A 289 5.60 -73.48 49.14
N GLU A 290 5.77 -74.32 48.12
CA GLU A 290 6.29 -73.92 46.81
C GLU A 290 5.27 -73.06 46.03
N ASP A 291 3.99 -73.41 46.04
CA ASP A 291 2.92 -72.58 45.45
C ASP A 291 2.76 -71.24 46.19
N LYS A 292 2.86 -71.21 47.54
CA LYS A 292 2.85 -69.93 48.30
C LYS A 292 4.05 -69.04 48.01
N ARG A 293 5.23 -69.62 47.74
CA ARG A 293 6.43 -68.85 47.36
C ARG A 293 6.33 -68.34 45.93
N LEU A 294 5.77 -69.13 45.01
CA LEU A 294 5.55 -68.73 43.62
C LEU A 294 4.51 -67.61 43.52
N GLN A 295 3.42 -67.69 44.30
CA GLN A 295 2.37 -66.67 44.33
C GLN A 295 2.87 -65.34 44.94
N LYS A 296 3.65 -65.40 46.03
CA LYS A 296 4.31 -64.20 46.59
C LYS A 296 5.37 -63.60 45.68
N ALA A 297 6.11 -64.44 44.94
CA ALA A 297 7.10 -63.96 43.97
C ALA A 297 6.43 -63.31 42.74
N GLN A 298 5.30 -63.87 42.28
CA GLN A 298 4.48 -63.28 41.21
C GLN A 298 3.84 -61.97 41.65
N GLU A 299 3.28 -61.88 42.87
CA GLU A 299 2.74 -60.63 43.42
C GLU A 299 3.83 -59.55 43.64
N ALA A 300 5.03 -59.94 44.07
CA ALA A 300 6.14 -59.01 44.20
C ALA A 300 6.66 -58.52 42.84
N ALA A 301 6.65 -59.38 41.82
CA ALA A 301 7.04 -59.03 40.46
C ALA A 301 6.01 -58.10 39.80
N THR A 302 4.70 -58.34 39.97
CA THR A 302 3.65 -57.46 39.46
C THR A 302 3.64 -56.11 40.17
N ARG A 303 3.83 -56.05 41.49
CA ARG A 303 3.96 -54.78 42.22
C ARG A 303 5.18 -53.96 41.79
N LYS A 304 6.32 -54.59 41.47
CA LYS A 304 7.49 -53.89 40.91
C LYS A 304 7.21 -53.33 39.52
N LEU A 305 6.59 -54.12 38.65
CA LEU A 305 6.20 -53.70 37.30
C LEU A 305 5.18 -52.55 37.32
N GLU A 306 4.22 -52.60 38.24
CA GLU A 306 3.21 -51.57 38.40
C GLU A 306 3.79 -50.29 39.01
N ALA A 307 4.69 -50.40 40.00
CA ALA A 307 5.43 -49.25 40.52
C ALA A 307 6.33 -48.59 39.46
N GLU A 308 7.00 -49.38 38.61
CA GLU A 308 7.80 -48.85 37.49
C GLU A 308 6.92 -48.18 36.43
N ARG A 309 5.73 -48.73 36.15
CA ARG A 309 4.74 -48.11 35.26
C ARG A 309 4.22 -46.79 35.79
N ILE A 310 3.91 -46.71 37.09
CA ILE A 310 3.44 -45.48 37.74
C ILE A 310 4.55 -44.43 37.75
N ALA A 311 5.80 -44.81 38.06
CA ALA A 311 6.94 -43.89 38.01
C ALA A 311 7.20 -43.35 36.60
N LYS A 312 7.14 -44.21 35.57
CA LYS A 312 7.25 -43.78 34.15
C LYS A 312 6.09 -42.90 33.71
N ALA A 313 4.87 -43.17 34.19
CA ALA A 313 3.70 -42.32 33.90
C ALA A 313 3.82 -40.94 34.55
N GLN A 314 4.22 -40.85 35.83
CA GLN A 314 4.45 -39.58 36.52
C GLN A 314 5.58 -38.75 35.89
N GLN A 315 6.63 -39.42 35.38
CA GLN A 315 7.73 -38.75 34.69
C GLN A 315 7.33 -38.28 33.27
N ALA A 316 6.41 -38.98 32.61
CA ALA A 316 5.86 -38.55 31.32
C ALA A 316 4.89 -37.36 31.47
N ASP A 317 4.06 -37.35 32.53
CA ASP A 317 3.13 -36.24 32.81
C ASP A 317 3.88 -34.94 33.15
N THR A 318 4.92 -35.00 33.97
CA THR A 318 5.75 -33.81 34.29
C THR A 318 6.47 -33.21 33.07
N VAL A 319 6.96 -34.05 32.15
CA VAL A 319 7.56 -33.58 30.89
C VAL A 319 6.51 -32.98 29.95
N ARG A 320 5.28 -33.51 29.99
CA ARG A 320 4.16 -33.01 29.20
C ARG A 320 3.67 -31.66 29.71
N ASP A 321 3.58 -31.48 31.03
CA ASP A 321 3.21 -30.21 31.65
C ASP A 321 4.27 -29.13 31.38
N TYR A 322 5.57 -29.45 31.52
CA TYR A 322 6.65 -28.52 31.19
C TYR A 322 6.67 -28.12 29.70
N LYS A 323 6.35 -29.05 28.80
CA LYS A 323 6.22 -28.74 27.36
C LYS A 323 5.00 -27.88 27.06
N ALA A 324 3.86 -28.13 27.72
CA ALA A 324 2.66 -27.33 27.55
C ALA A 324 2.88 -25.88 28.01
N GLU A 325 3.49 -25.69 29.18
CA GLU A 325 3.81 -24.37 29.74
C GLU A 325 4.78 -23.57 28.84
N ARG A 326 5.83 -24.21 28.29
CA ARG A 326 6.72 -23.57 27.30
C ARG A 326 6.02 -23.18 26.00
N ILE A 327 5.10 -24.02 25.51
CA ILE A 327 4.34 -23.71 24.29
C ILE A 327 3.41 -22.52 24.53
N GLU A 328 2.83 -22.41 25.72
CA GLU A 328 1.96 -21.29 26.09
C GLU A 328 2.75 -19.99 26.24
N LEU A 329 3.95 -20.04 26.81
CA LEU A 329 4.87 -18.90 26.88
C LEU A 329 5.26 -18.40 25.47
N ILE A 330 5.65 -19.32 24.58
CA ILE A 330 6.00 -18.99 23.19
C ILE A 330 4.81 -18.40 22.43
N LYS A 331 3.60 -18.90 22.66
CA LYS A 331 2.37 -18.33 22.08
C LYS A 331 2.13 -16.91 22.58
N GLN A 332 2.31 -16.64 23.87
CA GLN A 332 2.15 -15.30 24.43
C GLN A 332 3.21 -14.32 23.89
N GLU A 333 4.47 -14.75 23.77
CA GLU A 333 5.54 -13.95 23.17
C GLU A 333 5.27 -13.66 21.69
N ALA A 334 4.80 -14.65 20.93
CA ALA A 334 4.42 -14.48 19.53
C ALA A 334 3.23 -13.52 19.36
N ILE A 335 2.22 -13.60 20.24
CA ILE A 335 1.08 -12.67 20.27
C ILE A 335 1.54 -11.25 20.60
N ALA A 336 2.47 -11.09 21.55
CA ALA A 336 3.04 -9.79 21.92
C ALA A 336 3.87 -9.18 20.78
N HIS A 337 4.68 -9.99 20.08
CA HIS A 337 5.41 -9.57 18.89
C HIS A 337 4.48 -9.19 17.74
N ALA A 338 3.42 -9.97 17.50
CA ALA A 338 2.42 -9.69 16.50
C ALA A 338 1.65 -8.38 16.80
N LYS A 339 1.30 -8.12 18.07
CA LYS A 339 0.68 -6.85 18.48
C LYS A 339 1.59 -5.65 18.22
N LYS A 340 2.86 -5.72 18.62
CA LYS A 340 3.84 -4.64 18.37
C LYS A 340 4.09 -4.42 16.88
N ALA A 341 4.10 -5.48 16.07
CA ALA A 341 4.23 -5.37 14.62
C ALA A 341 2.99 -4.70 14.00
N LYS A 342 1.79 -5.06 14.47
CA LYS A 342 0.53 -4.47 14.00
C LYS A 342 0.42 -2.97 14.34
N GLU A 343 0.75 -2.56 15.57
CA GLU A 343 0.81 -1.14 15.94
C GLU A 343 1.80 -0.35 15.07
N LYS A 344 2.98 -0.92 14.77
CA LYS A 344 3.96 -0.26 13.89
C LYS A 344 3.49 -0.12 12.44
N ILE A 345 2.69 -1.06 11.95
CA ILE A 345 2.10 -0.98 10.60
C ILE A 345 0.99 0.08 10.60
N GLU A 346 0.10 0.05 11.59
CA GLU A 346 -1.03 0.97 11.72
C GLU A 346 -0.56 2.43 11.85
N VAL A 347 0.49 2.70 12.63
CA VAL A 347 1.09 4.05 12.73
C VAL A 347 1.69 4.52 11.40
N LYS A 348 2.31 3.63 10.62
CA LYS A 348 2.85 3.97 9.30
C LYS A 348 1.74 4.21 8.27
N GLU A 349 0.68 3.43 8.33
CA GLU A 349 -0.47 3.54 7.42
C GLU A 349 -1.24 4.85 7.66
N VAL A 350 -1.45 5.23 8.94
CA VAL A 350 -2.02 6.53 9.33
C VAL A 350 -1.14 7.69 8.88
N ALA A 351 0.18 7.60 9.03
CA ALA A 351 1.09 8.65 8.58
C ALA A 351 1.10 8.82 7.04
N VAL A 352 1.00 7.72 6.28
CA VAL A 352 0.91 7.76 4.81
C VAL A 352 -0.43 8.38 4.37
N LEU A 353 -1.53 8.00 5.01
CA LEU A 353 -2.87 8.57 4.75
C LEU A 353 -2.91 10.09 5.02
N GLN A 354 -2.32 10.54 6.12
CA GLN A 354 -2.23 11.97 6.45
C GLN A 354 -1.44 12.77 5.41
N ILE A 355 -0.31 12.23 4.92
CA ILE A 355 0.50 12.90 3.88
C ILE A 355 -0.23 12.96 2.53
N THR A 356 -1.01 11.93 2.18
CA THR A 356 -1.82 11.95 0.96
C THR A 356 -2.96 12.97 1.06
N ASP A 357 -3.65 13.04 2.20
CA ASP A 357 -4.73 14.01 2.43
C ASP A 357 -4.23 15.46 2.38
N GLU A 358 -3.08 15.78 2.98
CA GLU A 358 -2.52 17.14 2.94
C GLU A 358 -2.13 17.57 1.51
N ARG A 359 -1.56 16.66 0.71
CA ARG A 359 -1.20 16.93 -0.69
C ARG A 359 -2.43 17.14 -1.56
N GLU A 360 -3.50 16.39 -1.29
CA GLU A 360 -4.76 16.48 -2.02
C GLU A 360 -5.51 17.76 -1.65
N GLN A 361 -5.51 18.14 -0.37
CA GLN A 361 -6.01 19.42 0.12
C GLN A 361 -5.24 20.61 -0.48
N ALA A 362 -3.90 20.54 -0.57
CA ALA A 362 -3.10 21.58 -1.19
C ALA A 362 -3.43 21.77 -2.68
N LYS A 363 -3.59 20.67 -3.43
CA LYS A 363 -4.04 20.71 -4.84
C LYS A 363 -5.43 21.31 -4.98
N GLN A 364 -6.37 20.94 -4.10
CA GLN A 364 -7.71 21.52 -4.14
C GLN A 364 -7.69 23.02 -3.81
N LEU A 365 -6.87 23.45 -2.84
CA LEU A 365 -6.71 24.85 -2.51
C LEU A 365 -6.10 25.66 -3.66
N GLU A 366 -5.13 25.09 -4.36
CA GLU A 366 -4.51 25.70 -5.55
C GLU A 366 -5.52 25.81 -6.71
N LEU A 367 -6.32 24.76 -6.95
CA LEU A 367 -7.45 24.80 -7.88
C LEU A 367 -8.46 25.89 -7.50
N ILE A 368 -8.85 26.00 -6.23
CA ILE A 368 -9.79 27.03 -5.77
C ILE A 368 -9.20 28.43 -5.98
N ARG A 369 -7.90 28.63 -5.69
CA ARG A 369 -7.22 29.91 -5.96
C ARG A 369 -7.25 30.24 -7.44
N PHE A 370 -6.88 29.30 -8.30
CA PHE A 370 -6.93 29.47 -9.75
C PHE A 370 -8.35 29.78 -10.26
N ARG A 371 -9.40 29.18 -9.66
CA ARG A 371 -10.80 29.48 -9.99
C ARG A 371 -11.22 30.90 -9.57
N ASN A 372 -10.67 31.43 -8.49
CA ASN A 372 -11.04 32.75 -7.96
C ASN A 372 -10.24 33.93 -8.58
N THR A 373 -9.21 33.68 -9.37
CA THR A 373 -8.38 34.73 -10.00
C THR A 373 -8.49 34.73 -11.52
N CYS A 374 -8.47 35.91 -12.14
CA CYS A 374 -8.43 36.03 -13.58
C CYS A 374 -6.98 35.93 -14.09
N HIS A 375 -6.75 35.05 -15.04
CA HIS A 375 -5.46 34.86 -15.70
C HIS A 375 -5.56 35.28 -17.17
N TYR A 376 -4.56 36.01 -17.65
CA TYR A 376 -4.62 36.74 -18.91
C TYR A 376 -3.42 36.41 -19.79
N ALA A 377 -3.70 35.91 -20.99
CA ALA A 377 -2.71 35.80 -22.06
C ALA A 377 -2.40 37.16 -22.70
N MET A 378 -3.37 38.08 -22.66
CA MET A 378 -3.21 39.46 -23.13
C MET A 378 -4.18 40.36 -22.34
N ASN A 379 -3.68 41.47 -21.82
CA ASN A 379 -4.51 42.47 -21.13
C ASN A 379 -3.91 43.84 -21.38
N GLU A 380 -4.21 44.38 -22.56
CA GLU A 380 -3.54 45.55 -23.11
C GLU A 380 -4.54 46.60 -23.55
N TYR A 381 -4.11 47.86 -23.54
CA TYR A 381 -4.84 48.96 -24.12
C TYR A 381 -4.13 49.39 -25.40
N ASP A 382 -4.83 49.31 -26.53
CA ASP A 382 -4.33 49.79 -27.82
C ASP A 382 -4.54 51.30 -27.91
N ASP A 383 -3.45 52.05 -27.70
CA ASP A 383 -3.44 53.53 -27.71
C ASP A 383 -3.86 54.13 -29.06
N ILE A 384 -3.60 53.43 -30.17
CA ILE A 384 -3.89 53.92 -31.52
C ILE A 384 -5.38 53.87 -31.77
N ASN A 385 -6.00 52.72 -31.47
CA ASN A 385 -7.42 52.50 -31.68
C ASN A 385 -8.29 52.90 -30.48
N ARG A 386 -7.67 53.25 -29.34
CA ARG A 386 -8.32 53.54 -28.05
C ARG A 386 -9.26 52.42 -27.59
N ILE A 387 -8.82 51.18 -27.77
CA ILE A 387 -9.60 49.99 -27.41
C ILE A 387 -8.84 49.13 -26.41
N GLU A 388 -9.57 48.64 -25.41
CA GLU A 388 -9.09 47.59 -24.53
C GLU A 388 -9.14 46.23 -25.26
N ILE A 389 -8.06 45.47 -25.14
CA ILE A 389 -7.94 44.12 -25.67
C ILE A 389 -7.57 43.17 -24.53
N VAL A 390 -8.52 42.31 -24.17
CA VAL A 390 -8.37 41.34 -23.08
C VAL A 390 -8.55 39.93 -23.65
N ARG A 391 -7.61 39.05 -23.38
CA ARG A 391 -7.66 37.61 -23.67
C ARG A 391 -7.27 36.84 -22.41
N THR A 392 -8.12 35.94 -21.96
CA THR A 392 -7.77 35.07 -20.84
C THR A 392 -6.81 33.97 -21.27
N ASP A 393 -6.08 33.39 -20.31
CA ASP A 393 -5.42 32.11 -20.54
C ASP A 393 -6.45 31.00 -20.87
N PRO A 394 -6.03 29.91 -21.53
CA PRO A 394 -6.88 28.76 -21.78
C PRO A 394 -7.30 28.09 -20.47
N TYR A 395 -8.58 28.14 -20.16
CA TYR A 395 -9.16 27.42 -19.04
C TYR A 395 -9.59 26.04 -19.49
N HIS A 396 -8.92 25.01 -18.99
CA HIS A 396 -9.24 23.61 -19.29
C HIS A 396 -10.58 23.21 -18.65
N ILE A 397 -11.53 22.84 -19.51
CA ILE A 397 -12.83 22.26 -19.11
C ILE A 397 -12.65 20.77 -18.80
N ASN A 398 -11.79 20.11 -19.57
CA ASN A 398 -11.19 18.80 -19.33
C ASN A 398 -9.85 18.70 -20.09
N ASP A 399 -9.22 17.51 -20.10
CA ASP A 399 -7.92 17.28 -20.75
C ASP A 399 -7.87 17.64 -22.25
N MET A 400 -9.01 17.58 -22.94
CA MET A 400 -9.11 17.75 -24.38
C MET A 400 -9.71 19.09 -24.82
N LEU A 401 -10.51 19.73 -23.98
CA LEU A 401 -11.26 20.95 -24.30
C LEU A 401 -10.87 22.10 -23.37
N SER A 402 -10.43 23.21 -23.96
CA SER A 402 -10.21 24.46 -23.24
C SER A 402 -11.10 25.59 -23.78
N VAL A 403 -11.32 26.59 -22.94
CA VAL A 403 -12.05 27.80 -23.28
C VAL A 403 -11.24 29.04 -22.97
N GLU A 404 -11.28 30.00 -23.88
CA GLU A 404 -10.71 31.33 -23.69
C GLU A 404 -11.76 32.40 -23.92
N LEU A 405 -11.66 33.48 -23.17
CA LEU A 405 -12.53 34.64 -23.27
C LEU A 405 -11.74 35.80 -23.88
N PHE A 406 -12.36 36.49 -24.84
CA PHE A 406 -11.69 37.55 -25.58
C PHE A 406 -12.58 38.77 -25.76
N LYS A 407 -12.15 39.92 -25.27
CA LYS A 407 -12.76 41.24 -25.48
C LYS A 407 -11.83 42.09 -26.33
N ARG A 408 -12.39 42.72 -27.36
CA ARG A 408 -11.74 43.78 -28.14
C ARG A 408 -12.72 44.93 -28.30
N GLY A 409 -12.48 46.03 -27.58
CA GLY A 409 -13.44 47.12 -27.47
C GLY A 409 -14.79 46.62 -26.92
N LYS A 410 -15.87 46.79 -27.69
CA LYS A 410 -17.23 46.32 -27.32
C LYS A 410 -17.51 44.86 -27.69
N SER A 411 -16.65 44.25 -28.50
CA SER A 411 -16.87 42.92 -29.04
C SER A 411 -16.33 41.86 -28.10
N VAL A 412 -17.21 41.00 -27.61
CA VAL A 412 -16.87 39.86 -26.76
C VAL A 412 -17.00 38.57 -27.55
N ASN A 413 -15.99 37.71 -27.45
CA ASN A 413 -15.92 36.42 -28.11
C ASN A 413 -15.47 35.35 -27.12
N ILE A 414 -15.81 34.13 -27.46
CA ILE A 414 -15.40 32.92 -26.76
C ILE A 414 -14.71 32.00 -27.75
N PHE A 415 -13.62 31.40 -27.31
CA PHE A 415 -12.93 30.36 -28.03
C PHE A 415 -13.17 29.01 -27.36
N PHE A 416 -13.45 27.99 -28.16
CA PHE A 416 -13.48 26.59 -27.75
C PHE A 416 -12.42 25.85 -28.55
N ASN A 417 -11.41 25.32 -27.86
CA ASN A 417 -10.28 24.63 -28.49
C ASN A 417 -10.32 23.16 -28.05
N LEU A 418 -10.62 22.27 -28.98
CA LEU A 418 -10.70 20.84 -28.75
C LEU A 418 -9.54 20.14 -29.48
N LYS A 419 -8.74 19.36 -28.75
CA LYS A 419 -7.65 18.51 -29.27
C LYS A 419 -8.18 17.27 -30.00
N LYS A 420 -9.02 17.51 -31.00
CA LYS A 420 -9.63 16.47 -31.85
C LYS A 420 -10.08 17.07 -33.17
N ASP A 421 -9.77 16.36 -34.25
CA ASP A 421 -10.21 16.72 -35.60
C ASP A 421 -11.72 16.42 -35.78
N LEU A 422 -12.50 17.48 -36.05
CA LEU A 422 -13.92 17.40 -36.40
C LEU A 422 -14.20 17.80 -37.86
N GLY A 423 -13.16 17.85 -38.69
CA GLY A 423 -13.11 18.55 -39.96
C GLY A 423 -12.57 19.97 -39.78
N CYS A 424 -13.19 20.93 -40.43
CA CYS A 424 -12.86 22.34 -40.26
C CYS A 424 -13.88 23.01 -39.32
N ALA A 425 -13.44 24.05 -38.62
CA ALA A 425 -14.31 25.07 -38.06
C ALA A 425 -14.63 26.07 -39.17
N SER A 426 -15.86 26.06 -39.70
CA SER A 426 -16.27 26.88 -40.84
C SER A 426 -17.23 27.99 -40.43
N TYR A 427 -17.01 29.21 -40.93
CA TYR A 427 -17.95 30.33 -40.81
C TYR A 427 -18.99 30.37 -41.94
N LEU A 428 -18.81 29.58 -43.01
CA LEU A 428 -19.64 29.62 -44.20
C LEU A 428 -21.06 29.11 -43.88
N PRO A 429 -22.13 29.80 -44.31
CA PRO A 429 -23.50 29.44 -43.94
C PRO A 429 -23.93 28.01 -44.28
N SER A 430 -23.46 27.45 -45.40
CA SER A 430 -23.85 26.11 -45.87
C SER A 430 -23.31 24.96 -45.02
N ASN A 431 -22.20 25.17 -44.30
CA ASN A 431 -21.55 24.15 -43.47
C ASN A 431 -21.02 24.73 -42.15
N ARG A 432 -21.74 25.73 -41.61
CA ARG A 432 -21.29 26.52 -40.47
C ARG A 432 -21.11 25.65 -39.23
N SER A 433 -19.92 25.71 -38.64
CA SER A 433 -19.64 25.06 -37.37
C SER A 433 -20.34 25.78 -36.22
N TYR A 434 -20.73 25.02 -35.20
CA TYR A 434 -21.41 25.55 -34.04
C TYR A 434 -21.09 24.75 -32.78
N VAL A 435 -21.18 25.43 -31.64
CA VAL A 435 -21.02 24.85 -30.30
C VAL A 435 -22.32 25.08 -29.53
N LYS A 436 -22.84 24.03 -28.88
CA LYS A 436 -23.99 24.11 -27.97
C LYS A 436 -23.55 23.80 -26.56
N VAL A 437 -23.66 24.77 -25.67
CA VAL A 437 -23.42 24.61 -24.23
C VAL A 437 -24.76 24.37 -23.56
N ARG A 438 -24.96 23.18 -23.00
CA ARG A 438 -26.14 22.85 -22.19
C ARG A 438 -25.79 23.04 -20.72
N LEU A 439 -26.62 23.80 -20.00
CA LEU A 439 -26.48 24.04 -18.57
C LEU A 439 -27.33 23.06 -17.75
N ASP A 440 -27.04 22.95 -16.45
CA ASP A 440 -27.80 22.08 -15.53
C ASP A 440 -29.27 22.49 -15.40
N ASN A 441 -29.58 23.78 -15.50
CA ASN A 441 -30.96 24.29 -15.59
C ASN A 441 -31.66 24.01 -16.93
N ASN A 442 -31.12 23.11 -17.76
CA ASN A 442 -31.58 22.72 -19.09
C ASN A 442 -31.60 23.83 -20.16
N ARG A 443 -31.11 25.04 -19.86
CA ARG A 443 -30.90 26.06 -20.90
C ARG A 443 -29.77 25.63 -21.84
N THR A 444 -29.94 25.91 -23.12
CA THR A 444 -28.93 25.62 -24.14
C THR A 444 -28.54 26.91 -24.85
N ILE A 445 -27.25 27.23 -24.83
CA ILE A 445 -26.69 28.37 -25.55
C ILE A 445 -25.98 27.84 -26.79
N THR A 446 -26.34 28.36 -27.96
CA THR A 446 -25.68 28.02 -29.23
C THR A 446 -24.78 29.16 -29.68
N PHE A 447 -23.55 28.83 -30.04
CA PHE A 447 -22.58 29.71 -30.67
C PHE A 447 -22.34 29.25 -32.09
N TYR A 448 -22.25 30.20 -33.02
CA TYR A 448 -21.88 29.93 -34.41
C TYR A 448 -20.49 30.46 -34.69
N HIS A 449 -19.74 29.75 -35.52
CA HIS A 449 -18.37 30.14 -35.83
C HIS A 449 -18.34 31.47 -36.61
N THR A 450 -17.46 32.38 -36.20
CA THR A 450 -17.35 33.72 -36.80
C THR A 450 -15.92 34.09 -37.24
N TRP A 451 -14.96 33.16 -37.19
CA TRP A 451 -13.59 33.41 -37.63
C TRP A 451 -13.26 32.74 -38.96
N GLY A 452 -11.99 32.81 -39.38
CA GLY A 452 -11.51 32.15 -40.58
C GLY A 452 -11.66 30.63 -40.47
N MET A 453 -11.68 29.98 -41.63
CA MET A 453 -11.76 28.53 -41.68
C MET A 453 -10.45 27.92 -41.16
N ASP A 454 -10.55 27.07 -40.16
CA ASP A 454 -9.41 26.37 -39.55
C ASP A 454 -9.66 24.85 -39.56
N CYS A 455 -8.68 24.04 -39.95
CA CYS A 455 -8.82 22.60 -40.16
C CYS A 455 -7.71 21.85 -39.40
N GLY A 456 -8.06 20.69 -38.82
CA GLY A 456 -7.19 19.97 -37.89
C GLY A 456 -7.85 19.94 -36.53
N ASP A 457 -7.10 20.27 -35.47
CA ASP A 457 -7.71 20.44 -34.14
C ASP A 457 -8.82 21.49 -34.18
N PHE A 458 -9.95 21.18 -33.54
CA PHE A 458 -11.14 22.02 -33.64
C PHE A 458 -10.95 23.32 -32.85
N SER A 459 -10.65 24.40 -33.60
CA SER A 459 -10.49 25.77 -33.12
C SER A 459 -11.71 26.60 -33.48
N PHE A 460 -12.53 26.93 -32.48
CA PHE A 460 -13.80 27.60 -32.69
C PHE A 460 -13.83 28.96 -32.03
N LYS A 461 -14.20 30.00 -32.77
CA LYS A 461 -14.53 31.33 -32.23
C LYS A 461 -16.01 31.63 -32.42
N GLY A 462 -16.71 31.96 -31.34
CA GLY A 462 -18.08 32.45 -31.36
C GLY A 462 -18.20 33.83 -30.72
N THR A 463 -19.17 34.62 -31.20
CA THR A 463 -19.52 35.90 -30.56
C THR A 463 -20.39 35.65 -29.33
N LEU A 464 -20.12 36.40 -28.26
CA LEU A 464 -20.82 36.32 -26.99
C LEU A 464 -21.72 37.55 -26.82
N SER A 465 -23.04 37.38 -26.88
CA SER A 465 -23.99 38.46 -26.62
C SER A 465 -24.25 38.65 -25.12
N LYS A 466 -24.74 39.84 -24.72
CA LYS A 466 -25.12 40.12 -23.33
C LYS A 466 -26.13 39.12 -22.75
N SER A 467 -27.11 38.69 -23.56
CA SER A 467 -28.09 37.67 -23.15
C SER A 467 -27.45 36.30 -22.89
N GLN A 468 -26.50 35.91 -23.75
CA GLN A 468 -25.75 34.66 -23.57
C GLN A 468 -24.83 34.74 -22.34
N ILE A 469 -24.14 35.86 -22.12
CA ILE A 469 -23.35 36.10 -20.90
C ILE A 469 -24.21 35.89 -19.66
N ASN A 470 -25.35 36.59 -19.59
CA ASN A 470 -26.25 36.49 -18.45
C ASN A 470 -26.75 35.05 -18.25
N SER A 471 -27.06 34.35 -19.34
CA SER A 471 -27.50 32.95 -19.29
C SER A 471 -26.41 32.01 -18.76
N LEU A 472 -25.17 32.16 -19.27
CA LEU A 472 -24.04 31.33 -18.89
C LEU A 472 -23.62 31.52 -17.41
N LYS A 473 -23.86 32.71 -16.84
CA LYS A 473 -23.63 32.99 -15.41
C LYS A 473 -24.67 32.37 -14.47
N THR A 474 -25.80 31.87 -14.99
CA THR A 474 -26.91 31.41 -14.14
C THR A 474 -26.77 29.98 -13.61
N SER A 475 -25.97 29.13 -14.27
CA SER A 475 -25.95 27.70 -13.96
C SER A 475 -24.65 27.05 -14.46
N PRO A 476 -24.13 26.03 -13.76
CA PRO A 476 -23.00 25.24 -14.23
C PRO A 476 -23.30 24.51 -15.55
N ILE A 477 -22.23 24.15 -16.26
CA ILE A 477 -22.28 23.40 -17.51
C ILE A 477 -22.61 21.93 -17.24
N LYS A 478 -23.60 21.43 -17.98
CA LYS A 478 -23.98 20.02 -18.02
C LYS A 478 -23.26 19.26 -19.14
N SER A 479 -23.21 19.84 -20.33
CA SER A 479 -22.49 19.26 -21.48
C SER A 479 -22.20 20.30 -22.57
N ILE A 480 -21.23 19.99 -23.42
CA ILE A 480 -20.84 20.82 -24.57
C ILE A 480 -20.86 19.97 -25.83
N PHE A 481 -21.69 20.32 -26.80
CA PHE A 481 -21.72 19.70 -28.12
C PHE A 481 -20.96 20.57 -29.12
N LEU A 482 -20.01 19.99 -29.85
CA LEU A 482 -19.20 20.66 -30.85
C LEU A 482 -19.44 20.03 -32.22
N LYS A 483 -19.73 20.85 -33.24
CA LYS A 483 -19.95 20.41 -34.63
C LYS A 483 -18.95 21.09 -35.56
N GLY A 484 -18.06 20.30 -36.14
CA GLY A 484 -17.22 20.69 -37.28
C GLY A 484 -17.91 20.38 -38.62
N THR A 485 -17.21 20.63 -39.72
CA THR A 485 -17.75 20.36 -41.08
C THR A 485 -17.96 18.86 -41.36
N LYS A 486 -17.17 17.97 -40.73
CA LYS A 486 -17.24 16.52 -40.97
C LYS A 486 -17.89 15.78 -39.80
N LEU A 487 -17.35 15.97 -38.59
CA LEU A 487 -17.74 15.21 -37.40
C LEU A 487 -18.34 16.11 -36.32
N SER A 488 -18.88 15.48 -35.28
CA SER A 488 -19.33 16.15 -34.07
C SER A 488 -19.01 15.32 -32.85
N THR A 489 -18.91 15.98 -31.70
CA THR A 489 -18.72 15.30 -30.43
C THR A 489 -19.47 16.00 -29.31
N THR A 490 -19.86 15.24 -28.28
CA THR A 490 -20.45 15.77 -27.06
C THR A 490 -19.51 15.48 -25.91
N ILE A 491 -19.12 16.52 -25.19
CA ILE A 491 -18.33 16.44 -23.97
C ILE A 491 -19.29 16.51 -22.78
N THR A 492 -19.36 15.43 -22.01
CA THR A 492 -20.13 15.36 -20.75
C THR A 492 -19.24 15.30 -19.52
N ASP A 493 -17.99 14.87 -19.70
CA ASP A 493 -16.98 14.85 -18.65
C ASP A 493 -16.32 16.23 -18.55
N ILE A 494 -16.72 16.97 -17.52
CA ILE A 494 -16.43 18.39 -17.34
C ILE A 494 -15.93 18.59 -15.91
N ASP A 495 -14.63 18.84 -15.78
CA ASP A 495 -13.95 19.07 -14.50
C ASP A 495 -14.27 20.46 -13.96
N TYR A 496 -14.40 21.45 -14.86
CA TYR A 496 -14.63 22.84 -14.50
C TYR A 496 -16.02 23.36 -14.92
N LYS A 497 -17.07 22.83 -14.30
CA LYS A 497 -18.47 23.15 -14.64
C LYS A 497 -18.88 24.60 -14.42
N THR A 498 -18.25 25.30 -13.48
CA THR A 498 -18.59 26.70 -13.12
C THR A 498 -17.76 27.75 -13.86
N ILE A 499 -16.90 27.35 -14.81
CA ILE A 499 -16.00 28.25 -15.55
C ILE A 499 -16.68 29.54 -16.03
N PHE A 500 -17.88 29.48 -16.58
CA PHE A 500 -18.56 30.69 -17.06
C PHE A 500 -19.08 31.59 -15.95
N ILE A 501 -19.47 31.01 -14.81
CA ILE A 501 -19.87 31.77 -13.63
C ILE A 501 -18.65 32.52 -13.09
N ASP A 502 -17.52 31.81 -13.00
CA ASP A 502 -16.32 32.33 -12.34
C ASP A 502 -15.52 33.29 -13.24
N LYS A 503 -15.48 33.05 -14.56
CA LYS A 503 -14.52 33.71 -15.46
C LYS A 503 -15.12 34.75 -16.41
N LEU A 504 -16.44 34.77 -16.62
CA LEU A 504 -17.04 35.77 -17.53
C LEU A 504 -16.83 37.20 -17.04
N ASP A 505 -16.65 37.43 -15.74
CA ASP A 505 -16.33 38.76 -15.19
C ASP A 505 -14.91 39.24 -15.50
N CYS A 506 -13.99 38.33 -15.83
CA CYS A 506 -12.62 38.69 -16.20
C CYS A 506 -12.53 39.60 -17.43
N ILE A 507 -13.56 39.61 -18.27
CA ILE A 507 -13.62 40.37 -19.53
C ILE A 507 -14.85 41.28 -19.61
N ASN A 508 -15.64 41.43 -18.54
CA ASN A 508 -16.93 42.12 -18.59
C ASN A 508 -17.01 43.34 -17.65
N ASN A 509 -15.85 43.84 -17.21
CA ASN A 509 -15.70 45.11 -16.51
C ASN A 509 -15.78 46.31 -17.47
#